data_AF-A0A8H3DH11-F1
#
_entry.id   AF-A0A8H3DH11-F1
#
_cell.length_a   1.000
_cell.length_b   1.000
_cell.length_c   1.000
_cell.angle_alpha   90.00
_cell.angle_beta   90.00
_cell.angle_gamma   90.00
#
_symmetry.space_group_name_H-M   'P 1'
#
loop_
_entity.id
_entity.type
_entity.pdbx_description
1 polymer ?
#
loop_
_entity_poly.entity_id
_entity_poly.type
_entity_poly.pdbx_seq_one_letter_code
_entity_poly.pdbx_strand_id
1 'polypeptide(L)'
;MSKNLTQQDEQAVTCSMCRKPVPVVTNDKTPANNTSLYTYLTRCSHILCHICYTNVGCVTTGMKCKKCKKEIKQENVIRVYFPEVSGPLSKEVRDAHEKVGQMKKDLAEWRESDKKLRDRVDEIGTMVEEERRKLQDLINEVNAVLKSKPRAT
;
A
#
# COMPACT_ATOMS: atom_id res chain seq x y z
N MET A 1 4.16 9.12 -22.28
CA MET A 1 4.57 7.84 -22.89
C MET A 1 4.67 6.79 -21.80
N SER A 2 3.58 6.05 -21.57
CA SER A 2 3.51 4.98 -20.57
C SER A 2 4.25 3.75 -21.11
N LYS A 3 5.32 3.34 -20.44
CA LYS A 3 5.99 2.08 -20.74
C LYS A 3 5.07 0.96 -20.30
N ASN A 4 4.60 0.14 -21.24
CA ASN A 4 3.94 -1.13 -20.94
C ASN A 4 4.97 -2.02 -20.21
N LEU A 5 4.89 -2.07 -18.87
CA LEU A 5 5.53 -3.14 -18.12
C LEU A 5 4.82 -4.43 -18.52
N THR A 6 5.56 -5.36 -19.12
CA THR A 6 5.04 -6.70 -19.36
C THR A 6 5.02 -7.44 -18.02
N GLN A 7 4.09 -8.39 -17.84
CA GLN A 7 3.93 -9.20 -16.62
C GLN A 7 5.23 -9.89 -16.13
N GLN A 8 6.26 -9.99 -16.97
CA GLN A 8 7.59 -10.52 -16.62
C GLN A 8 8.47 -9.53 -15.83
N ASP A 9 8.22 -8.22 -15.94
CA ASP A 9 9.01 -7.19 -15.26
C ASP A 9 8.65 -7.06 -13.76
N GLU A 10 7.49 -7.58 -13.33
CA GLU A 10 6.99 -7.46 -11.95
C GLU A 10 7.63 -8.46 -10.97
N GLN A 11 8.30 -9.51 -11.46
CA GLN A 11 8.95 -10.55 -10.64
C GLN A 11 10.48 -10.44 -10.67
N ALA A 12 10.99 -9.29 -11.09
CA ALA A 12 12.41 -9.16 -11.35
C ALA A 12 13.17 -8.63 -10.13
N VAL A 13 14.09 -9.44 -9.62
CA VAL A 13 15.10 -8.96 -8.67
C VAL A 13 16.14 -8.14 -9.41
N THR A 14 16.63 -7.06 -8.80
CA THR A 14 17.57 -6.18 -9.48
C THR A 14 18.99 -6.71 -9.44
N CYS A 15 19.63 -6.83 -10.61
CA CYS A 15 21.03 -7.18 -10.70
C CYS A 15 21.87 -6.12 -9.97
N SER A 16 22.70 -6.55 -9.03
CA SER A 16 23.56 -5.68 -8.23
C SER A 16 24.66 -4.99 -9.03
N MET A 17 24.91 -5.41 -10.28
CA MET A 17 25.95 -4.83 -11.14
C MET A 17 25.40 -3.92 -12.23
N CYS A 18 24.40 -4.37 -12.99
CA CYS A 18 23.83 -3.59 -14.10
C CYS A 18 22.49 -2.93 -13.77
N ARG A 19 21.92 -3.19 -12.58
CA ARG A 19 20.60 -2.71 -12.12
C ARG A 19 19.42 -3.10 -13.02
N LYS A 20 19.65 -3.95 -14.04
CA LYS A 20 18.58 -4.50 -14.87
C LYS A 20 17.75 -5.51 -14.08
N PRO A 21 16.46 -5.63 -14.39
CA PRO A 21 15.61 -6.69 -13.88
C PRO A 21 16.21 -8.07 -14.22
N VAL A 22 16.20 -9.00 -13.25
CA VAL A 22 16.58 -10.41 -13.41
C VAL A 22 15.36 -11.25 -13.07
N PRO A 23 14.87 -12.09 -13.99
CA PRO A 23 13.67 -12.88 -13.75
C PRO A 23 13.92 -13.89 -12.63
N VAL A 24 13.00 -13.94 -11.65
CA VAL A 24 13.04 -14.97 -10.60
C VAL A 24 12.64 -16.31 -11.21
N VAL A 25 13.54 -17.30 -11.11
CA VAL A 25 13.30 -18.66 -11.60
C VAL A 25 12.76 -19.51 -10.46
N THR A 26 11.61 -20.14 -10.68
CA THR A 26 10.89 -20.94 -9.67
C THR A 26 11.16 -22.44 -9.76
N ASN A 27 11.81 -22.91 -10.84
CA ASN A 27 12.19 -24.30 -11.00
C ASN A 27 13.55 -24.46 -11.71
N ASP A 28 14.24 -25.56 -11.43
CA ASP A 28 15.54 -25.85 -12.05
C ASP A 28 15.42 -26.42 -13.48
N LYS A 29 14.20 -26.58 -14.01
CA LYS A 29 13.94 -27.14 -15.36
C LYS A 29 14.25 -26.17 -16.49
N THR A 30 14.89 -25.04 -16.20
CA THR A 30 15.27 -24.07 -17.22
C THR A 30 16.31 -24.72 -18.15
N PRO A 31 15.99 -24.93 -19.43
CA PRO A 31 16.82 -25.72 -20.33
C PRO A 31 18.19 -25.05 -20.50
N ALA A 32 19.24 -25.87 -20.60
CA ALA A 32 20.64 -25.42 -20.66
C ALA A 32 20.93 -24.42 -21.80
N ASN A 33 20.09 -24.40 -22.82
CA ASN A 33 20.19 -23.51 -23.98
C ASN A 33 19.60 -22.10 -23.74
N ASN A 34 18.92 -21.85 -22.61
CA ASN A 34 18.37 -20.53 -22.28
C ASN A 34 18.93 -20.01 -20.96
N THR A 35 20.24 -19.78 -20.94
CA THR A 35 20.97 -19.26 -19.77
C THR A 35 20.60 -17.81 -19.43
N SER A 36 19.91 -17.09 -20.32
CA SER A 36 19.47 -15.71 -20.11
C SER A 36 18.51 -15.55 -18.92
N LEU A 37 17.86 -16.64 -18.52
CA LEU A 37 16.92 -16.70 -17.41
C LEU A 37 17.60 -17.01 -16.07
N TYR A 38 18.89 -17.34 -16.04
CA TYR A 38 19.54 -17.75 -14.79
C TYR A 38 19.76 -16.59 -13.82
N THR A 39 19.39 -16.86 -12.57
CA THR A 39 19.63 -15.96 -11.43
C THR A 39 20.79 -16.49 -10.60
N TYR A 40 21.69 -15.59 -10.21
CA TYR A 40 22.89 -15.92 -9.48
C TYR A 40 22.97 -15.16 -8.17
N LEU A 41 23.32 -15.85 -7.09
CA LEU A 41 23.51 -15.27 -5.76
C LEU A 41 24.99 -15.21 -5.43
N THR A 42 25.45 -14.02 -5.06
CA THR A 42 26.83 -13.79 -4.59
C THR A 42 26.94 -14.08 -3.08
N ARG A 43 28.16 -14.33 -2.58
CA ARG A 43 28.45 -14.42 -1.14
C ARG A 43 28.02 -13.21 -0.31
N CYS A 44 27.88 -12.05 -0.94
CA CYS A 44 27.37 -10.84 -0.27
C CYS A 44 25.83 -10.73 -0.27
N SER A 45 25.14 -11.84 -0.55
CA SER A 45 23.67 -11.95 -0.61
C SER A 45 23.01 -11.02 -1.62
N HIS A 46 23.73 -10.69 -2.70
CA HIS A 46 23.22 -9.86 -3.78
C HIS A 46 23.09 -10.66 -5.08
N ILE A 47 22.08 -10.30 -5.87
CA ILE A 47 21.73 -10.99 -7.11
C ILE A 47 22.57 -10.47 -8.30
N LEU A 48 22.91 -11.35 -9.22
CA LEU A 48 23.48 -11.06 -10.54
C LEU A 48 22.62 -11.68 -11.65
N CYS A 49 22.51 -10.98 -12.78
CA CYS A 49 22.02 -11.58 -14.02
C CYS A 49 23.11 -12.44 -14.65
N HIS A 50 22.72 -13.34 -15.55
CA HIS A 50 23.64 -14.19 -16.29
C HIS A 50 24.78 -13.42 -16.98
N ILE A 51 24.47 -12.30 -17.64
CA ILE A 51 25.49 -11.47 -18.32
C ILE A 51 26.55 -10.96 -17.33
N CYS A 52 26.12 -10.47 -16.16
CA CYS A 52 27.05 -9.96 -15.16
C CYS A 52 27.83 -11.09 -14.47
N TYR A 53 27.24 -12.27 -14.32
CA TYR A 53 27.95 -13.46 -13.85
C TYR A 53 29.07 -13.86 -14.84
N THR A 54 28.78 -13.93 -16.14
CA THR A 54 29.80 -14.23 -17.16
C THR A 54 30.94 -13.21 -17.15
N ASN A 55 30.62 -11.92 -17.02
CA ASN A 55 31.63 -10.87 -16.94
C ASN A 55 32.53 -10.99 -15.70
N VAL A 56 32.03 -11.49 -14.57
CA VAL A 56 32.88 -11.79 -13.39
C VAL A 56 33.91 -12.85 -13.74
N GLY A 57 33.55 -13.86 -14.54
CA GLY A 57 34.47 -14.92 -14.97
C GLY A 57 35.55 -14.48 -15.96
N CYS A 58 35.27 -13.44 -16.75
CA CYS A 58 36.25 -12.88 -17.69
C CYS A 58 37.29 -11.97 -17.04
N VAL A 59 37.12 -11.57 -15.78
CA VAL A 59 38.01 -10.63 -15.09
C VAL A 59 38.82 -11.37 -14.03
N THR A 60 40.14 -11.47 -14.24
CA THR A 60 41.06 -12.18 -13.35
C THR A 60 41.23 -11.58 -11.96
N THR A 61 40.89 -10.30 -11.78
CA THR A 61 41.11 -9.54 -10.53
C THR A 61 39.91 -9.44 -9.60
N GLY A 62 38.81 -10.16 -9.87
CA GLY A 62 37.58 -10.09 -9.09
C GLY A 62 36.83 -8.77 -9.27
N MET A 63 35.49 -8.80 -9.27
CA MET A 63 34.67 -7.59 -9.44
C MET A 63 34.07 -7.15 -8.10
N LYS A 64 33.96 -5.85 -7.83
CA LYS A 64 33.28 -5.36 -6.61
C LYS A 64 31.77 -5.24 -6.82
N CYS A 65 30.99 -5.78 -5.89
CA CYS A 65 29.54 -5.56 -5.83
C CYS A 65 29.23 -4.05 -5.79
N LYS A 66 28.39 -3.53 -6.69
CA LYS A 66 28.09 -2.09 -6.67
C LYS A 66 27.24 -1.66 -5.47
N LYS A 67 26.51 -2.58 -4.84
CA LYS A 67 25.67 -2.32 -3.65
C LYS A 67 26.51 -2.24 -2.36
N CYS A 68 27.30 -3.27 -2.06
CA CYS A 68 28.01 -3.37 -0.77
C CYS A 68 29.54 -3.32 -0.86
N LYS A 69 30.11 -3.12 -2.06
CA LYS A 69 31.55 -3.01 -2.34
C LYS A 69 32.40 -4.25 -2.05
N LYS A 70 31.82 -5.33 -1.52
CA LYS A 70 32.49 -6.63 -1.35
C LYS A 70 32.95 -7.21 -2.69
N GLU A 71 34.09 -7.87 -2.68
CA GLU A 71 34.64 -8.57 -3.85
C GLU A 71 33.76 -9.78 -4.21
N ILE A 72 33.55 -9.95 -5.52
CA ILE A 72 32.81 -11.04 -6.14
C ILE A 72 33.81 -11.79 -7.01
N LYS A 73 33.99 -13.07 -6.70
CA LYS A 73 34.75 -14.02 -7.52
C LYS A 73 33.81 -15.09 -8.05
N GLN A 74 34.06 -15.59 -9.25
CA GLN A 74 33.13 -16.48 -9.95
C GLN A 74 32.88 -17.78 -9.17
N GLU A 75 33.91 -18.34 -8.55
CA GLU A 75 33.84 -19.55 -7.73
C GLU A 75 32.96 -19.40 -6.47
N ASN A 76 32.62 -18.16 -6.12
CA ASN A 76 31.80 -17.80 -4.96
C ASN A 76 30.38 -17.33 -5.34
N VAL A 77 29.96 -17.60 -6.58
CA VAL A 77 28.63 -17.28 -7.07
C VAL A 77 27.89 -18.56 -7.38
N ILE A 78 26.71 -18.73 -6.78
CA ILE A 78 25.87 -19.90 -6.97
C ILE A 78 24.66 -19.57 -7.84
N ARG A 79 24.27 -20.48 -8.71
CA ARG A 79 22.97 -20.40 -9.40
C ARG A 79 21.89 -20.73 -8.38
N VAL A 80 20.87 -19.88 -8.28
CA VAL A 80 19.75 -20.07 -7.37
C VAL A 80 18.43 -20.10 -8.14
N TYR A 81 17.53 -20.94 -7.65
CA TYR A 81 16.12 -20.89 -7.96
C TYR A 81 15.39 -20.78 -6.63
N PHE A 82 14.21 -20.15 -6.67
CA PHE A 82 13.41 -19.92 -5.48
C PHE A 82 12.19 -20.85 -5.54
N PRO A 83 12.30 -22.08 -5.02
CA PRO A 83 11.16 -22.99 -4.98
C PRO A 83 10.07 -22.36 -4.12
N GLU A 84 8.81 -22.57 -4.50
CA GLU A 84 7.62 -22.10 -3.76
C GLU A 84 7.44 -20.57 -3.69
N VAL A 85 8.32 -19.78 -4.31
CA VAL A 85 8.07 -18.36 -4.56
C VAL A 85 7.18 -18.26 -5.80
N SER A 86 5.89 -18.51 -5.61
CA SER A 86 4.86 -18.47 -6.63
C SER A 86 4.53 -17.04 -7.05
N GLY A 87 5.41 -16.42 -7.84
CA GLY A 87 5.17 -15.10 -8.44
C GLY A 87 4.80 -14.02 -7.41
N PRO A 88 4.26 -12.85 -7.81
CA PRO A 88 3.67 -11.96 -6.81
C PRO A 88 2.52 -12.71 -6.15
N LEU A 89 2.19 -12.33 -4.90
CA LEU A 89 0.92 -12.58 -4.23
C LEU A 89 -0.11 -13.05 -5.24
N SER A 90 -0.52 -14.32 -5.14
CA SER A 90 -1.43 -14.95 -6.10
C SER A 90 -2.57 -13.99 -6.42
N LYS A 91 -3.19 -14.07 -7.61
CA LYS A 91 -4.25 -13.13 -8.02
C LYS A 91 -5.25 -12.87 -6.90
N GLU A 92 -5.59 -13.92 -6.15
CA GLU A 92 -6.44 -13.90 -4.96
C GLU A 92 -5.94 -12.97 -3.86
N VAL A 93 -4.63 -12.98 -3.56
CA VAL A 93 -4.03 -12.12 -2.54
C VAL A 93 -3.90 -10.66 -3.02
N ARG A 94 -3.68 -10.42 -4.31
CA ARG A 94 -3.72 -9.07 -4.88
C ARG A 94 -5.13 -8.49 -4.82
N ASP A 95 -6.12 -9.26 -5.24
CA ASP A 95 -7.53 -8.89 -5.19
C ASP A 95 -7.95 -8.65 -3.72
N ALA A 96 -7.45 -9.44 -2.77
CA ALA A 96 -7.68 -9.22 -1.35
C ALA A 96 -7.06 -7.90 -0.86
N HIS A 97 -5.83 -7.60 -1.27
CA HIS A 97 -5.15 -6.35 -0.88
C HIS A 97 -5.85 -5.11 -1.45
N GLU A 98 -6.34 -5.18 -2.69
CA GLU A 98 -7.13 -4.14 -3.32
C GLU A 98 -8.49 -3.96 -2.62
N LYS A 99 -9.20 -5.05 -2.32
CA LYS A 99 -10.44 -5.03 -1.53
C LYS A 99 -10.23 -4.40 -0.16
N VAL A 100 -9.16 -4.78 0.56
CA VAL A 100 -8.83 -4.16 1.86
C VAL A 100 -8.51 -2.68 1.69
N GLY A 101 -7.83 -2.29 0.60
CA GLY A 101 -7.59 -0.90 0.26
C GLY A 101 -8.89 -0.11 0.05
N GLN A 102 -9.84 -0.69 -0.68
CA GLN A 102 -11.15 -0.07 -0.90
C GLN A 102 -11.97 0.01 0.38
N MET A 103 -12.03 -1.07 1.18
CA MET A 103 -12.73 -1.08 2.47
C MET A 103 -12.20 -0.01 3.44
N LYS A 104 -10.90 0.29 3.42
CA LYS A 104 -10.34 1.39 4.23
C LYS A 104 -10.83 2.76 3.78
N LYS A 105 -11.00 2.98 2.48
CA LYS A 105 -11.56 4.22 1.93
C LYS A 105 -13.02 4.35 2.30
N ASP A 106 -13.80 3.30 2.06
CA ASP A 106 -15.23 3.25 2.38
C ASP A 106 -15.45 3.51 3.88
N LEU A 107 -14.61 2.95 4.76
CA LEU A 107 -14.66 3.19 6.21
C LEU A 107 -14.36 4.66 6.57
N ALA A 108 -13.42 5.30 5.86
CA ALA A 108 -13.11 6.72 6.09
C ALA A 108 -14.27 7.62 5.68
N GLU A 109 -14.89 7.36 4.53
CA GLU A 109 -16.07 8.09 4.05
C GLU A 109 -17.28 7.90 4.97
N TRP A 110 -17.48 6.69 5.49
CA TRP A 110 -18.53 6.40 6.47
C TRP A 110 -18.32 7.18 7.77
N ARG A 111 -17.10 7.22 8.30
CA ARG A 111 -16.79 7.98 9.52
C ARG A 111 -17.02 9.48 9.35
N GLU A 112 -16.66 10.02 8.19
CA GLU A 112 -16.91 11.43 7.88
C GLU A 112 -18.42 11.72 7.79
N SER A 113 -19.18 10.80 7.21
CA SER A 113 -20.64 10.91 7.12
C SER A 113 -21.31 10.80 8.50
N ASP A 114 -20.88 9.87 9.34
CA ASP A 114 -21.37 9.72 10.73
C ASP A 114 -21.11 11.00 11.54
N LYS A 115 -19.91 11.58 11.41
CA LYS A 115 -19.56 12.84 12.06
C LYS A 115 -20.51 13.97 11.63
N LYS A 116 -20.72 14.16 10.33
CA LYS A 116 -21.65 15.19 9.81
C LYS A 116 -23.08 14.99 10.31
N LEU A 117 -23.53 13.75 10.45
CA LEU A 117 -24.85 13.45 10.99
C LEU A 117 -24.95 13.81 12.47
N ARG A 118 -23.93 13.49 13.28
CA ARG A 118 -23.87 13.88 14.69
C ARG A 118 -23.89 15.40 14.85
N ASP A 119 -23.07 16.11 14.08
CA ASP A 119 -23.01 17.57 14.12
C ASP A 119 -24.39 18.19 13.81
N ARG A 120 -25.12 17.63 12.83
CA ARG A 120 -26.49 18.08 12.51
C ARG A 120 -27.51 17.76 13.60
N VAL A 121 -27.39 16.60 14.26
CA VAL A 121 -28.27 16.24 15.38
C VAL A 121 -28.06 17.21 16.54
N ASP A 122 -26.81 17.55 16.85
CA ASP A 122 -26.49 18.51 17.90
C ASP A 122 -27.04 19.91 17.57
N GLU A 123 -26.88 20.38 16.32
CA GLU A 123 -27.47 21.63 15.84
C GLU A 123 -28.99 21.66 16.01
N ILE A 124 -29.68 20.60 15.59
CA ILE A 124 -31.14 20.48 15.79
C ILE A 124 -31.49 20.49 17.27
N GLY A 125 -30.71 19.80 18.11
CA GLY A 125 -30.89 19.81 19.56
C GLY A 125 -30.81 21.22 20.15
N THR A 126 -29.84 22.03 19.70
CA THR A 126 -29.73 23.43 20.13
C THR A 126 -30.90 24.28 19.70
N MET A 127 -31.36 24.18 18.44
CA MET A 127 -32.53 24.93 17.96
C MET A 127 -33.81 24.57 18.73
N VAL A 128 -34.02 23.29 19.03
CA VAL A 128 -35.19 22.85 19.81
C VAL A 128 -35.17 23.46 21.22
N GLU A 129 -34.02 23.50 21.87
CA GLU A 129 -33.90 24.08 23.21
C GLU A 129 -34.08 25.60 23.20
N GLU A 130 -33.61 26.28 22.15
CA GLU A 130 -33.87 27.72 21.95
C GLU A 130 -35.37 28.02 21.76
N GLU A 131 -36.05 27.28 20.88
CA GLU A 131 -37.49 27.44 20.65
C GLU A 131 -38.31 27.12 21.91
N ARG A 132 -37.89 26.11 22.67
CA ARG A 132 -38.49 25.78 23.97
C ARG A 132 -38.38 26.94 24.95
N ARG A 133 -37.22 27.61 25.03
CA ARG A 133 -37.05 28.79 25.90
C ARG A 133 -37.94 29.95 25.47
N LYS A 134 -37.97 30.27 24.17
CA LYS A 134 -38.85 31.32 23.63
C LYS A 134 -40.32 31.05 23.98
N LEU A 135 -40.79 29.82 23.83
CA LEU A 135 -42.14 29.42 24.22
C LEU A 135 -42.38 29.60 25.73
N GLN A 136 -41.42 29.21 26.57
CA GLN A 136 -41.53 29.37 28.02
C GLN A 136 -41.60 30.85 28.42
N ASP A 137 -40.80 31.71 27.79
CA ASP A 137 -40.81 33.15 28.03
C ASP A 137 -42.16 33.77 27.64
N LEU A 138 -42.70 33.41 26.47
CA LEU A 138 -44.04 33.85 26.03
C LEU A 138 -45.13 33.39 27.00
N ILE A 139 -45.07 32.14 27.50
CA ILE A 139 -46.01 31.64 28.52
C ILE A 139 -45.90 32.48 29.80
N ASN A 140 -44.69 32.82 30.23
CA ASN A 140 -44.47 33.65 31.42
C ASN A 140 -45.04 35.06 31.24
N GLU A 141 -44.85 35.68 30.07
CA GLU A 141 -45.41 36.99 29.73
C GLU A 141 -46.94 36.97 29.73
N VAL A 142 -47.56 35.98 29.07
CA VAL A 142 -49.03 35.82 29.05
C VAL A 142 -49.57 35.66 30.48
N ASN A 143 -48.92 34.84 31.31
CA ASN A 143 -49.30 34.67 32.70
C ASN A 143 -49.18 35.96 33.51
N ALA A 144 -48.16 36.78 33.27
CA ALA A 144 -48.01 38.08 33.91
C ALA A 144 -49.15 39.03 33.51
N VAL A 145 -49.49 39.09 32.22
CA VAL A 145 -50.62 39.90 31.72
C VAL A 145 -51.94 39.45 32.36
N LEU A 146 -52.22 38.15 32.39
CA LEU A 146 -53.44 37.62 33.01
C LEU A 146 -53.55 37.97 34.50
N LYS A 147 -52.44 37.90 35.25
CA LYS A 147 -52.39 38.28 36.66
C LYS A 147 -52.53 39.79 36.89
N SER A 148 -52.09 40.61 35.94
CA SER A 148 -52.17 42.07 36.03
C SER A 148 -53.55 42.66 35.70
N LYS A 149 -54.46 41.86 35.12
CA LYS A 149 -55.79 42.34 34.72
C LYS A 149 -56.70 42.45 35.96
N PRO A 150 -57.14 43.66 36.37
CA PRO A 150 -58.01 43.80 37.52
C PRO A 150 -59.36 43.15 37.24
N ARG A 151 -59.91 42.48 38.26
CA ARG A 151 -61.26 41.91 38.23
C ARG A 151 -62.23 43.09 38.12
N ALA A 152 -62.81 43.31 36.94
CA ALA A 152 -63.87 44.29 36.77
C ALA A 152 -65.07 43.83 37.61
N THR A 153 -65.27 44.48 38.75
CA THR A 153 -66.50 44.46 39.55
C THR A 153 -67.52 45.41 38.97
#